data_AF-A0A2V9WKL2-F1
#
_entry.id   AF-A0A2V9WKL2-F1
#
_cell.length_a   1.000
_cell.length_b   1.000
_cell.length_c   1.000
_cell.angle_alpha   90.00
_cell.angle_beta   90.00
_cell.angle_gamma   90.00
#
_symmetry.space_group_name_H-M   'P 1'
#
loop_
_entity.id
_entity.type
_entity.pdbx_description
1 polymer ?
#
loop_
_entity_poly.entity_id
_entity_poly.type
_entity_poly.pdbx_seq_one_letter_code
_entity_poly.pdbx_strand_id
1 'polypeptide(L)' 'MFVLAVVMALSSNLSAQAVAITYGPVIENVTSNAATIAWSTNQGADSRVWYGTEKGNLTQIAEAPSSGTTHRVPLTNL' A
#
# COMPACT_ATOMS: atom_id res chain seq x y z
N MET A 1 -36.47 -30.25 -24.21
CA MET A 1 -35.19 -30.77 -24.75
C MET A 1 -34.66 -29.74 -25.74
N PHE A 2 -33.34 -29.43 -25.72
CA PHE A 2 -32.58 -28.36 -26.43
C PHE A 2 -32.63 -26.96 -25.78
N VAL A 3 -31.56 -26.25 -25.35
CA VAL A 3 -30.08 -26.42 -25.26
C VAL A 3 -29.56 -25.56 -24.08
N LEU A 4 -28.49 -26.02 -23.43
CA LEU A 4 -27.69 -25.40 -22.36
C LEU A 4 -26.65 -24.41 -22.93
N ALA A 5 -26.22 -23.45 -22.10
CA ALA A 5 -24.96 -22.68 -22.18
C ALA A 5 -24.93 -21.38 -23.00
N VAL A 6 -25.11 -20.25 -22.32
CA VAL A 6 -24.12 -19.16 -22.37
C VAL A 6 -23.98 -18.59 -20.96
N VAL A 7 -22.84 -18.90 -20.35
CA VAL A 7 -22.30 -18.20 -19.20
C VAL A 7 -22.14 -16.72 -19.59
N MET A 8 -23.11 -15.87 -19.24
CA MET A 8 -22.87 -14.42 -19.15
C MET A 8 -22.24 -14.13 -17.79
N ALA A 9 -21.09 -14.74 -17.52
CA ALA A 9 -20.08 -14.02 -16.77
C ALA A 9 -19.70 -12.87 -17.70
N LEU A 10 -20.33 -11.70 -17.51
CA LEU A 10 -19.80 -10.44 -17.98
C LEU A 10 -18.34 -10.47 -17.54
N SER A 11 -17.45 -10.69 -18.50
CA SER A 11 -16.05 -10.88 -18.23
C SER A 11 -15.60 -9.62 -17.54
N SER A 12 -15.47 -9.67 -16.21
CA SER A 12 -14.74 -8.63 -15.51
C SER A 12 -13.38 -8.63 -16.20
N ASN A 13 -12.97 -7.46 -16.68
CA ASN A 13 -11.63 -7.27 -17.21
C ASN A 13 -10.65 -7.49 -16.03
N LEU A 14 -10.35 -8.74 -15.69
CA LEU A 14 -9.57 -9.13 -14.52
C LEU A 14 -8.07 -9.10 -14.84
N SER A 15 -7.59 -8.04 -15.49
CA SER A 15 -6.19 -7.70 -15.28
C SER A 15 -6.13 -7.00 -13.93
N ALA A 16 -6.02 -7.78 -12.85
CA ALA A 16 -5.59 -7.24 -11.58
C ALA A 16 -4.16 -6.74 -11.79
N GLN A 17 -4.02 -5.45 -12.05
CA GLN A 17 -2.72 -4.83 -12.18
C GLN A 17 -1.95 -5.03 -10.86
N ALA A 18 -0.65 -5.33 -10.94
CA ALA A 18 0.17 -5.43 -9.74
C ALA A 18 0.29 -4.04 -9.08
N VAL A 19 0.18 -3.99 -7.75
CA VAL A 19 0.45 -2.76 -7.01
C VAL A 19 1.93 -2.41 -7.19
N ALA A 20 2.21 -1.22 -7.68
CA ALA A 20 3.54 -0.67 -7.86
C ALA A 20 3.61 0.73 -7.26
N ILE A 21 4.73 1.04 -6.61
CA ILE A 21 5.03 2.40 -6.14
C ILE A 21 5.34 3.27 -7.37
N THR A 22 4.64 4.39 -7.50
CA THR A 22 4.80 5.35 -8.60
C THR A 22 5.58 6.59 -8.15
N TYR A 23 5.63 6.87 -6.85
CA TYR A 23 6.38 7.98 -6.27
C TYR A 23 6.78 7.70 -4.81
N GLY A 24 7.94 8.19 -4.40
CA GLY A 24 8.51 7.96 -3.07
C GLY A 24 9.20 6.60 -2.92
N PRO A 25 9.38 6.09 -1.68
CA PRO A 25 8.99 6.70 -0.41
C PRO A 25 9.82 7.95 -0.06
N VAL A 26 9.17 8.94 0.55
CA VAL A 26 9.79 10.17 1.07
C VAL A 26 9.40 10.40 2.52
N ILE A 27 10.16 11.24 3.22
CA ILE A 27 9.80 11.73 4.55
C ILE A 27 9.14 13.10 4.38
N GLU A 28 7.85 13.21 4.71
CA GLU A 28 7.10 14.48 4.57
C GLU A 28 7.18 15.37 5.82
N ASN A 29 7.29 14.77 7.01
CA ASN A 29 7.33 15.49 8.28
C ASN A 29 8.25 14.79 9.28
N VAL A 30 9.00 15.57 10.07
CA VAL A 30 9.91 15.06 11.10
C VAL A 30 9.78 15.91 12.34
N THR A 31 9.68 15.26 13.50
CA THR A 31 9.82 15.89 14.81
C THR A 31 10.95 15.21 15.58
N SER A 32 11.17 15.60 16.83
CA SER A 32 12.17 14.95 17.69
C SER A 32 11.86 13.48 18.01
N ASN A 33 10.61 13.03 17.81
CA ASN A 33 10.16 11.69 18.22
C ASN A 33 9.16 11.05 17.23
N ALA A 34 9.08 11.57 16.00
CA ALA A 34 8.16 11.06 14.98
C ALA A 34 8.63 11.42 13.57
N ALA A 35 8.22 10.61 12.60
CA ALA A 35 8.39 10.90 11.18
C ALA A 35 7.19 10.37 10.37
N THR A 36 6.82 11.04 9.29
CA THR A 36 5.79 10.54 8.37
C THR A 36 6.43 10.06 7.08
N ILE A 37 6.24 8.77 6.76
CA ILE A 37 6.66 8.18 5.50
C ILE A 37 5.50 8.26 4.51
N ALA A 38 5.75 8.81 3.32
CA ALA A 38 4.75 8.98 2.28
C ALA A 38 5.19 8.39 0.95
N TRP A 39 4.24 7.80 0.22
CA TRP A 39 4.44 7.30 -1.14
C TRP A 39 3.12 7.26 -1.89
N SER A 40 3.21 7.04 -3.21
CA SER A 40 2.05 6.79 -4.07
C SER A 40 2.17 5.47 -4.79
N THR A 41 1.03 4.85 -5.09
CA THR A 41 0.92 3.61 -5.87
C THR A 41 0.06 3.83 -7.11
N ASN A 42 0.10 2.88 -8.04
CA ASN A 42 -0.73 2.89 -9.26
C ASN A 42 -2.21 2.53 -9.01
N GLN A 43 -2.56 1.94 -7.86
CA GLN A 43 -3.91 1.52 -7.50
C GLN A 43 -4.08 1.45 -5.98
N GLY A 44 -5.32 1.40 -5.48
CA GLY A 44 -5.59 1.31 -4.04
C GLY A 44 -4.87 0.13 -3.37
N ALA A 45 -4.19 0.39 -2.25
CA ALA A 45 -3.42 -0.59 -1.51
C ALA A 45 -3.34 -0.25 -0.01
N ASP A 46 -3.20 -1.28 0.83
CA ASP A 46 -2.90 -1.11 2.25
C ASP A 46 -1.49 -0.56 2.47
N SER A 47 -1.29 0.11 3.61
CA SER A 47 -0.01 0.74 3.96
C SER A 47 0.62 0.14 5.20
N ARG A 48 1.88 -0.33 5.07
CA ARG A 48 2.72 -0.79 6.18
C ARG A 48 4.17 -0.34 5.97
N VAL A 49 4.81 0.09 7.05
CA VAL A 49 6.25 0.39 7.10
C VAL A 49 6.90 -0.49 8.16
N TRP A 50 7.97 -1.18 7.77
CA TRP A 50 8.89 -1.85 8.68
C TRP A 50 10.11 -0.93 8.90
N TYR A 51 10.49 -0.72 10.16
CA TYR A 51 11.57 0.20 10.50
C TYR A 51 12.38 -0.28 11.71
N GLY A 52 13.57 0.31 11.88
CA GLY A 52 14.54 -0.04 12.90
C GLY A 52 15.78 0.84 12.77
N THR A 53 16.62 0.85 13.81
CA THR A 53 17.87 1.64 13.85
C THR A 53 19.04 0.90 13.21
N GLU A 54 18.91 -0.41 13.02
CA GLU A 54 19.94 -1.29 12.46
C GLU A 54 19.58 -1.74 11.04
N LYS A 55 20.54 -1.62 10.13
CA LYS A 55 20.37 -2.09 8.75
C LYS A 55 20.14 -3.60 8.73
N GLY A 56 19.02 -4.01 8.14
CA GLY A 56 18.64 -5.43 8.03
C GLY A 56 17.91 -6.00 9.25
N ASN A 57 17.74 -5.21 10.31
CA ASN A 57 17.01 -5.59 11.53
C ASN A 57 15.87 -4.59 11.78
N LEU A 58 14.79 -4.74 10.98
CA LEU A 58 13.60 -3.87 11.03
C LEU A 58 12.51 -4.57 11.84
N THR A 59 12.52 -4.41 13.15
CA THR A 59 11.61 -5.12 14.07
C THR A 59 10.33 -4.35 14.39
N GLN A 60 10.28 -3.06 14.06
CA GLN A 60 9.13 -2.21 14.34
C GLN A 60 8.22 -2.11 13.13
N ILE A 61 6.92 -2.00 13.36
CA ILE A 61 5.89 -1.95 12.31
C ILE A 61 4.96 -0.78 12.60
N ALA A 62 4.66 0.01 11.58
CA ALA A 62 3.59 0.99 11.58
C ALA A 62 2.67 0.78 10.38
N GLU A 63 1.38 0.98 10.57
CA GLU A 63 0.35 0.84 9.53
C GLU A 63 -0.53 2.09 9.51
N ALA A 64 -1.07 2.41 8.34
CA ALA A 64 -2.10 3.42 8.21
C ALA A 64 -3.22 2.90 7.31
N PRO A 65 -4.50 3.10 7.68
CA PRO A 65 -5.60 2.77 6.80
C PRO A 65 -5.54 3.69 5.57
N SER A 66 -5.28 3.10 4.40
CA SER A 66 -5.35 3.80 3.12
C SER A 66 -6.08 2.92 2.12
N SER A 67 -7.23 3.38 1.62
CA SER A 67 -7.95 2.73 0.52
C SER A 67 -7.68 3.38 -0.83
N GLY A 68 -6.71 4.30 -0.91
CA GLY A 68 -6.37 5.08 -2.09
C GLY A 68 -4.95 4.81 -2.60
N THR A 69 -4.54 5.61 -3.59
CA THR A 69 -3.22 5.55 -4.23
C THR A 69 -2.16 6.40 -3.55
N THR A 70 -2.51 7.08 -2.46
CA THR A 70 -1.59 7.93 -1.69
C THR A 70 -1.57 7.44 -0.25
N HIS A 71 -0.37 7.29 0.28
CA HIS A 71 -0.11 6.61 1.53
C HIS A 71 0.72 7.52 2.43
N ARG A 72 0.34 7.60 3.71
CA ARG A 72 1.05 8.34 4.75
C ARG A 72 1.04 7.50 6.03
N VAL A 73 2.21 7.01 6.41
CA VAL A 73 2.37 6.20 7.62
C VAL A 73 3.16 7.01 8.65
N PRO A 74 2.52 7.42 9.77
CA PRO A 74 3.24 8.04 10.86
C PRO A 74 4.01 6.98 11.66
N LEU A 75 5.29 7.22 11.85
CA LEU A 75 6.14 6.52 12.81
C LEU A 75 6.20 7.38 14.07
N THR A 76 5.84 6.83 15.22
CA THR A 76 5.81 7.54 16.50
C THR A 76 6.69 6.83 17.52
N ASN A 77 7.14 7.55 18.54
CA ASN A 77 8.03 7.03 19.58
C ASN A 77 9.37 6.51 19.01
N LEU A 78 9.99 7.32 18.14
CA LEU A 78 11.26 7.03 17.47
C LEU A 78 12.50 7.24 18.35
#